data_AF-A0A7K2JNZ5-F1
#
_entry.id   AF-A0A7K2JNZ5-F1
#
_cell.length_a   1.000
_cell.length_b   1.000
_cell.length_c   1.000
_cell.angle_alpha   90.00
_cell.angle_beta   90.00
_cell.angle_gamma   90.00
#
_symmetry.space_group_name_H-M   'P 1'
#
loop_
_entity.id
_entity.type
_entity.pdbx_description
1 polymer ?
#
loop_
_entity_poly.entity_id
_entity_poly.type
_entity_poly.pdbx_seq_one_letter_code
_entity_poly.pdbx_strand_id
1 'polypeptide(L)'
;PEMVFAPVLRKDRDEASSLVEALAQVYVRGHAVDWAAFLAPSRPRLVELPTYAFQRDRYWVQAAQPATGTSLDIRDSADSGFWDAVERGDASEVADLLALPADGESLTAVLPALSAWRRRDREWSAVEGWRYRVAWSPVTVAS
;
A
#
# COMPACT_ATOMS: atom_id res chain seq x y z
N PRO A 1 -18.40 -30.62 6.19
CA PRO A 1 -17.93 -31.45 5.05
C PRO A 1 -19.08 -32.33 4.53
N GLU A 2 -19.41 -32.18 3.25
CA GLU A 2 -20.41 -33.02 2.58
C GLU A 2 -19.83 -34.42 2.32
N MET A 3 -20.63 -35.49 2.39
CA MET A 3 -20.16 -36.85 2.08
C MET A 3 -20.03 -37.05 0.57
N VAL A 4 -18.93 -37.67 0.13
CA VAL A 4 -18.65 -37.97 -1.27
C VAL A 4 -18.58 -39.49 -1.46
N PHE A 5 -19.35 -40.02 -2.41
CA PHE A 5 -19.29 -41.42 -2.83
C PHE A 5 -18.74 -41.49 -4.25
N ALA A 6 -17.54 -42.06 -4.40
CA ALA A 6 -16.87 -42.21 -5.68
C ALA A 6 -16.59 -43.71 -5.96
N PRO A 7 -17.13 -44.29 -7.05
CA PRO A 7 -16.92 -45.69 -7.38
C PRO A 7 -15.51 -45.91 -7.93
N VAL A 8 -14.73 -46.78 -7.29
CA VAL A 8 -13.33 -47.06 -7.69
C VAL A 8 -13.24 -48.08 -8.82
N LEU A 9 -14.26 -48.94 -8.99
CA LEU A 9 -14.29 -49.99 -10.01
C LEU A 9 -15.68 -50.05 -10.66
N ARG A 10 -15.70 -50.23 -11.98
CA ARG A 10 -16.94 -50.45 -12.75
C ARG A 10 -16.71 -51.51 -13.82
N LYS A 11 -17.73 -52.33 -14.03
CA LYS A 11 -17.77 -53.26 -15.16
C LYS A 11 -17.70 -52.48 -16.47
N ASP A 12 -17.01 -53.03 -17.47
CA ASP A 12 -16.85 -52.47 -18.81
C ASP A 12 -16.07 -51.13 -18.86
N ARG A 13 -15.24 -50.84 -17.86
CA ARG A 13 -14.30 -49.71 -17.86
C ARG A 13 -12.90 -50.14 -17.44
N ASP A 14 -11.92 -49.38 -17.93
CA ASP A 14 -10.53 -49.52 -17.50
C ASP A 14 -10.37 -49.21 -16.00
N GLU A 15 -9.64 -50.07 -15.29
CA GLU A 15 -9.48 -50.01 -13.85
C GLU A 15 -8.69 -48.77 -13.42
N ALA A 16 -7.60 -48.46 -14.13
CA ALA A 16 -6.74 -47.33 -13.81
C ALA A 16 -7.47 -46.00 -14.01
N SER A 17 -8.21 -45.87 -15.12
CA SER A 17 -9.02 -44.70 -15.43
C SER A 17 -10.14 -44.49 -14.39
N SER A 18 -10.80 -45.58 -13.98
CA SER A 18 -11.87 -45.52 -12.95
C SER A 18 -11.34 -45.07 -11.59
N LEU A 19 -10.15 -45.55 -11.20
CA LEU A 19 -9.49 -45.13 -9.97
C LEU A 19 -9.09 -43.64 -9.99
N VAL A 20 -8.48 -43.17 -11.08
CA VAL A 20 -8.08 -41.75 -11.21
C VAL A 20 -9.29 -40.83 -11.21
N GLU A 21 -10.38 -41.22 -11.88
CA GLU A 21 -11.64 -40.48 -11.89
C GLU A 21 -12.24 -40.37 -10.48
N ALA A 22 -12.21 -41.46 -9.70
CA ALA A 22 -12.70 -41.46 -8.33
C ALA A 22 -11.86 -40.53 -7.42
N LEU A 23 -10.52 -40.55 -7.53
CA LEU A 23 -9.64 -39.66 -6.78
C LEU A 23 -9.85 -38.19 -7.16
N ALA A 24 -10.08 -37.90 -8.45
CA ALA A 24 -10.40 -36.56 -8.92
C ALA A 24 -11.71 -36.03 -8.30
N GLN A 25 -12.76 -36.86 -8.21
CA GLN A 25 -14.03 -36.48 -7.56
C GLN A 25 -13.84 -36.12 -6.09
N VAL A 26 -13.05 -36.91 -5.35
CA VAL A 26 -12.72 -36.65 -3.95
C VAL A 26 -11.94 -35.34 -3.79
N TYR A 27 -10.93 -35.12 -4.65
CA TYR A 27 -10.10 -33.91 -4.62
C TYR A 27 -10.88 -32.63 -4.94
N VAL A 28 -11.72 -32.64 -5.99
CA VAL A 28 -12.55 -31.48 -6.38
C VAL A 28 -13.56 -31.12 -5.30
N ARG A 29 -14.01 -32.09 -4.50
CA ARG A 29 -14.89 -31.88 -3.34
C ARG A 29 -14.15 -31.37 -2.09
N GLY A 30 -12.85 -31.09 -2.21
CA GLY A 30 -12.05 -30.46 -1.16
C GLY A 30 -11.44 -31.44 -0.15
N HIS A 31 -11.50 -32.74 -0.42
CA HIS A 31 -10.81 -33.73 0.42
C HIS A 31 -9.35 -33.86 0.00
N ALA A 32 -8.46 -33.98 0.99
CA ALA A 32 -7.05 -34.20 0.74
C ALA A 32 -6.81 -35.60 0.13
N VAL A 33 -6.08 -35.63 -0.98
CA VAL A 33 -5.58 -36.85 -1.62
C VAL A 33 -4.07 -36.83 -1.53
N ASP A 34 -3.47 -37.94 -1.07
CA ASP A 34 -2.02 -38.08 -1.04
C ASP A 34 -1.48 -38.46 -2.43
N TRP A 35 -1.23 -37.43 -3.25
CA TRP A 35 -0.66 -37.60 -4.59
C TRP A 35 0.79 -38.12 -4.56
N ALA A 36 1.52 -37.91 -3.47
CA ALA A 36 2.89 -38.40 -3.34
C ALA A 36 2.90 -39.92 -3.18
N ALA A 37 2.04 -40.48 -2.32
CA ALA A 37 1.88 -41.93 -2.19
C ALA A 37 1.35 -42.58 -3.47
N PHE A 38 0.40 -41.94 -4.16
CA PHE A 38 -0.15 -42.44 -5.41
C PHE A 38 0.91 -42.52 -6.53
N LEU A 39 1.79 -41.51 -6.63
CA LEU A 39 2.81 -41.42 -7.69
C LEU A 39 4.15 -42.09 -7.34
N ALA A 40 4.41 -42.41 -6.07
CA ALA A 40 5.67 -42.99 -5.61
C ALA A 40 6.16 -44.21 -6.43
N PRO A 41 5.30 -45.17 -6.85
CA PRO A 41 5.75 -46.31 -7.66
C PRO A 41 6.27 -45.92 -9.04
N SER A 42 5.81 -44.79 -9.58
CA SER A 42 6.05 -44.37 -10.96
C SER A 42 7.26 -43.45 -11.17
N ARG A 43 7.91 -42.99 -10.08
CA ARG A 43 9.04 -42.03 -10.12
C ARG A 43 8.77 -40.86 -11.09
N PRO A 44 7.79 -40.00 -10.80
CA PRO A 44 7.37 -38.94 -11.72
C PRO A 44 8.51 -37.94 -11.97
N ARG A 45 8.56 -37.39 -13.19
CA ARG A 45 9.44 -36.28 -13.54
C ARG A 45 8.66 -34.97 -13.44
N LEU A 46 9.29 -33.93 -12.91
CA LEU A 46 8.76 -32.58 -12.98
C LEU A 46 8.80 -32.11 -14.44
N VAL A 47 7.68 -31.56 -14.90
CA VAL A 47 7.52 -30.98 -16.24
C VAL A 47 7.19 -29.52 -16.10
N GLU A 48 7.63 -28.70 -17.04
CA GLU A 48 7.23 -27.30 -17.08
C GLU A 48 5.76 -27.19 -17.48
N LEU A 49 5.00 -26.46 -16.68
CA LEU A 49 3.61 -26.13 -16.95
C LEU A 49 3.49 -24.66 -17.32
N PRO A 50 2.50 -24.27 -18.15
CA PRO A 50 2.20 -22.87 -18.36
C PRO A 50 2.01 -22.15 -17.03
N THR A 51 2.56 -20.95 -16.90
CA THR A 51 2.36 -20.12 -15.73
C THR A 51 0.86 -19.88 -15.54
N TYR A 52 0.42 -19.90 -14.27
CA TYR A 52 -0.96 -19.62 -13.89
C TYR A 52 -1.53 -18.44 -14.70
N ALA A 53 -2.68 -18.66 -15.33
CA ALA A 53 -3.36 -17.65 -16.13
C ALA A 53 -4.02 -16.62 -15.21
N PHE A 54 -3.21 -15.73 -14.63
CA PHE A 54 -3.70 -14.65 -13.78
C PHE A 54 -4.79 -13.87 -14.50
N GLN A 55 -5.95 -13.73 -13.86
CA GLN A 55 -6.94 -12.76 -14.27
C GLN A 55 -6.41 -11.37 -13.93
N ARG A 56 -5.91 -10.67 -14.94
CA ARG A 56 -5.21 -9.38 -14.77
C ARG A 56 -6.22 -8.25 -14.69
N ASP A 57 -6.47 -7.78 -13.48
CA ASP A 57 -7.15 -6.51 -13.25
C ASP A 57 -6.15 -5.43 -12.84
N ARG A 58 -6.43 -4.21 -13.25
CA ARG A 58 -5.56 -3.06 -13.01
C ARG A 58 -5.91 -2.42 -11.67
N TYR A 59 -5.21 -2.82 -10.61
CA TYR A 59 -5.30 -2.21 -9.29
C TYR A 59 -4.21 -1.14 -9.11
N TRP A 60 -4.54 0.12 -9.37
CA TRP A 60 -3.71 1.27 -9.02
C TRP A 60 -4.36 2.08 -7.92
N VAL A 61 -3.56 2.59 -6.98
CA VAL A 61 -4.01 3.62 -6.03
C VAL A 61 -4.29 4.88 -6.86
N GLN A 62 -5.55 5.29 -6.95
CA GLN A 62 -5.85 6.62 -7.48
C GLN A 62 -5.25 7.63 -6.52
N ALA A 63 -4.34 8.47 -7.00
CA ALA A 63 -3.84 9.58 -6.22
C ALA A 63 -5.05 10.36 -5.70
N ALA A 64 -5.19 10.45 -4.38
CA ALA A 64 -6.11 11.40 -3.79
C ALA A 64 -5.74 12.76 -4.40
N GLN A 65 -6.70 13.42 -5.04
CA GLN A 65 -6.52 14.83 -5.37
C GLN A 65 -6.08 15.50 -4.07
N PRO A 66 -4.99 16.29 -4.08
CA PRO A 66 -4.59 17.01 -2.90
C PRO A 66 -5.83 17.75 -2.43
N ALA A 67 -6.30 17.43 -1.22
CA ALA A 67 -7.44 18.07 -0.64
C ALA A 67 -7.15 19.57 -0.75
N THR A 68 -7.90 20.26 -1.60
CA THR A 68 -7.79 21.71 -1.73
C THR A 68 -8.29 22.20 -0.40
N GLY A 69 -7.34 22.52 0.49
CA GLY A 69 -7.57 22.76 1.90
C GLY A 69 -8.65 23.78 2.08
N THR A 70 -9.88 23.31 2.26
CA THR A 70 -11.00 24.15 2.62
C THR A 70 -11.17 23.99 4.13
N SER A 71 -10.25 24.70 4.79
CA SER A 71 -10.43 25.38 6.07
C SER A 71 -10.87 24.53 7.25
N LEU A 72 -9.91 24.20 8.12
CA LEU A 72 -10.01 24.41 9.56
C LEU A 72 -8.59 24.49 10.16
N ASP A 73 -7.83 25.55 9.83
CA ASP A 73 -6.74 25.94 10.72
C ASP A 73 -6.50 27.46 10.64
N ILE A 74 -7.05 28.18 11.62
CA ILE A 74 -6.68 29.58 11.87
C ILE A 74 -5.15 29.65 12.12
N ARG A 75 -4.55 28.56 12.59
CA ARG A 75 -3.10 28.38 12.75
C ARG A 75 -2.36 28.42 11.42
N ASP A 76 -2.87 27.80 10.35
CA ASP A 76 -2.25 27.86 9.02
C ASP A 76 -2.28 29.27 8.44
N SER A 77 -3.33 30.06 8.74
CA SER A 77 -3.40 31.46 8.29
C SER A 77 -2.39 32.35 9.02
N ALA A 78 -2.27 32.22 10.35
CA ALA A 78 -1.29 32.97 11.14
C ALA A 78 0.14 32.55 10.81
N ASP A 79 0.38 31.25 10.62
CA ASP A 79 1.66 30.71 10.18
C ASP A 79 2.01 31.24 8.78
N SER A 80 1.04 31.28 7.85
CA SER A 80 1.27 31.84 6.50
C SER A 80 1.68 33.32 6.53
N GLY A 81 1.03 34.15 7.36
CA GLY A 81 1.34 35.58 7.47
C GLY A 81 2.72 35.85 8.10
N PHE A 82 3.06 35.12 9.16
CA PHE A 82 4.42 35.13 9.74
C PHE A 82 5.49 34.83 8.69
N TRP A 83 5.25 33.78 7.94
CA TRP A 83 6.15 33.28 6.95
C TRP A 83 6.31 34.18 5.72
N ASP A 84 5.27 34.91 5.34
CA ASP A 84 5.33 35.93 4.30
C ASP A 84 6.13 37.17 4.76
N ALA A 85 6.03 37.55 6.03
CA ALA A 85 6.87 38.61 6.61
C ALA A 85 8.35 38.22 6.65
N VAL A 86 8.66 36.96 6.99
CA VAL A 86 10.03 36.40 6.94
C VAL A 86 10.61 36.43 5.53
N GLU A 87 9.84 36.08 4.49
CA GLU A 87 10.32 36.09 3.10
C GLU A 87 10.52 37.52 2.56
N ARG A 88 9.70 38.49 3.03
CA ARG A 88 9.87 39.93 2.75
C ARG A 88 11.06 40.56 3.49
N GLY A 89 11.60 39.88 4.51
CA GLY A 89 12.67 40.39 5.35
C GLY A 89 12.25 41.54 6.27
N ASP A 90 10.96 41.62 6.62
CA ASP A 90 10.43 42.67 7.47
C ASP A 90 10.64 42.32 8.97
N ALA A 91 11.71 42.87 9.55
CA ALA A 91 12.06 42.62 10.95
C ALA A 91 11.07 43.19 11.96
N SER A 92 10.41 44.29 11.64
CA SER A 92 9.44 44.93 12.52
C SER A 92 8.14 44.13 12.55
N GLU A 93 7.65 43.74 11.37
CA GLU A 93 6.42 42.94 11.26
C GLU A 93 6.58 41.55 11.91
N VAL A 94 7.75 40.92 11.77
CA VAL A 94 8.05 39.65 12.45
C VAL A 94 8.15 39.84 13.97
N ALA A 95 8.75 40.94 14.46
CA ALA A 95 8.82 41.24 15.89
C ALA A 95 7.43 41.47 16.49
N ASP A 96 6.55 42.18 15.78
CA ASP A 96 5.17 42.43 16.17
C ASP A 96 4.36 41.13 16.23
N LEU A 97 4.47 40.26 15.21
CA LEU A 97 3.79 38.97 15.17
C LEU A 97 4.24 38.01 16.28
N LEU A 98 5.52 38.07 16.67
CA LEU A 98 6.08 37.26 17.76
C LEU A 98 5.95 37.94 19.14
N ALA A 99 5.37 39.14 19.21
CA ALA A 99 5.26 39.96 20.42
C ALA A 99 6.60 40.16 21.14
N LEU A 100 7.68 40.37 20.38
CA LEU A 100 9.03 40.60 20.92
C LEU A 100 9.20 42.08 21.31
N PRO A 101 9.94 42.38 22.40
CA PRO A 101 10.31 43.75 22.73
C PRO A 101 11.12 44.35 21.58
N ALA A 102 10.73 45.56 21.18
CA ALA A 102 10.99 46.17 19.88
C ALA A 102 12.47 46.54 19.63
N ASP A 103 13.33 45.54 19.46
CA ASP A 103 14.73 45.70 19.07
C ASP A 103 14.98 44.86 17.79
N GLY A 104 14.41 45.30 16.66
CA GLY A 104 14.49 44.59 15.37
C GLY A 104 15.90 44.38 14.80
N GLU A 105 16.92 44.98 15.41
CA GLU A 105 18.34 44.81 15.03
C GLU A 105 18.78 43.34 15.03
N SER A 106 18.38 42.56 16.05
CA SER A 106 18.79 41.14 16.13
C SER A 106 18.14 40.28 15.05
N LEU A 107 16.93 40.65 14.59
CA LEU A 107 16.22 39.91 13.54
C LEU A 107 16.78 40.20 12.15
N THR A 108 17.26 41.42 11.89
CA THR A 108 17.88 41.76 10.58
C THR A 108 19.06 40.87 10.22
N ALA A 109 19.82 40.39 11.22
CA ALA A 109 20.93 39.47 11.00
C ALA A 109 20.47 38.03 10.66
N VAL A 110 19.32 37.60 11.17
CA VAL A 110 18.87 36.20 11.11
C VAL A 110 17.85 35.97 9.98
N LEU A 111 17.06 36.98 9.60
CA LEU A 111 16.02 36.85 8.57
C LEU A 111 16.51 36.33 7.22
N PRO A 112 17.67 36.78 6.67
CA PRO A 112 18.19 36.23 5.42
C PRO A 112 18.56 34.75 5.53
N ALA A 113 19.02 34.30 6.71
CA ALA A 113 19.34 32.91 6.95
C ALA A 113 18.06 32.05 7.07
N LEU A 114 17.02 32.58 7.70
CA LEU A 114 15.74 31.89 7.88
C LEU A 114 14.97 31.75 6.56
N SER A 115 14.96 32.79 5.70
CA SER A 115 14.36 32.71 4.36
C SER A 115 15.12 31.74 3.45
N ALA A 116 16.46 31.76 3.49
CA ALA A 116 17.29 30.79 2.77
C ALA A 116 17.03 29.34 3.24
N TRP A 117 16.89 29.13 4.55
CA TRP A 117 16.55 27.81 5.11
C TRP A 117 15.18 27.32 4.63
N ARG A 118 14.14 28.18 4.68
CA ARG A 118 12.78 27.81 4.27
C ARG A 118 12.67 27.45 2.79
N ARG A 119 13.39 28.16 1.91
CA ARG A 119 13.43 27.81 0.47
C ARG A 119 14.02 26.42 0.26
N ARG A 120 15.12 26.11 0.96
CA ARG A 120 15.75 24.78 0.91
C ARG A 120 14.83 23.69 1.45
N ASP A 121 14.11 23.95 2.54
CA ASP A 121 13.20 22.99 3.15
C ASP A 121 12.02 22.63 2.23
N ARG A 122 11.50 23.59 1.45
CA ARG A 122 10.45 23.35 0.45
C ARG A 122 10.92 22.46 -0.71
N GLU A 123 12.18 22.59 -1.13
CA GLU A 123 12.76 21.71 -2.16
C GLU A 123 12.82 20.25 -1.69
N TRP A 124 13.14 20.02 -0.41
CA TRP A 124 13.19 18.68 0.19
C TRP A 124 11.80 18.12 0.54
N SER A 125 10.86 18.97 0.95
CA SER A 125 9.48 18.58 1.28
C SER A 125 8.71 17.99 0.09
N ALA A 126 8.98 18.46 -1.13
CA ALA A 126 8.40 17.87 -2.34
C ALA A 126 8.81 16.40 -2.52
N VAL A 127 10.04 16.04 -2.12
CA VAL A 127 10.57 14.68 -2.20
C VAL A 127 10.01 13.79 -1.08
N GLU A 128 9.80 14.33 0.12
CA GLU A 128 9.14 13.61 1.23
C GLU A 128 7.71 13.20 0.87
N GLY A 129 6.97 14.07 0.17
CA GLY A 129 5.61 13.78 -0.28
C GLY A 129 5.50 12.61 -1.27
N TRP A 130 6.62 12.14 -1.83
CA TRP A 130 6.66 11.00 -2.75
C TRP A 130 7.02 9.68 -2.05
N ARG A 131 7.32 9.70 -0.75
CA ARG A 131 7.60 8.48 0.01
C ARG A 131 6.31 7.78 0.41
N TYR A 132 6.01 6.69 -0.28
CA TYR A 132 4.94 5.77 0.11
C TYR A 132 5.50 4.62 0.93
N ARG A 133 4.80 4.27 2.02
CA ARG A 133 4.98 3.00 2.74
C ARG A 133 3.82 2.08 2.38
N VAL A 134 4.14 0.85 2.01
CA VAL A 134 3.14 -0.22 1.92
C VAL A 134 2.83 -0.71 3.33
N ALA A 135 1.58 -0.52 3.75
CA ALA A 135 1.04 -1.06 4.99
C ALA A 135 -0.22 -1.86 4.67
N TRP A 136 -0.35 -3.04 5.29
CA TRP A 136 -1.52 -3.89 5.14
C TRP A 136 -2.43 -3.68 6.35
N SER A 137 -3.67 -3.26 6.10
CA SER A 137 -4.72 -3.21 7.13
C SER A 137 -5.69 -4.37 6.91
N PRO A 138 -6.02 -5.15 7.94
CA PRO A 138 -6.99 -6.24 7.83
C PRO A 138 -8.39 -5.67 7.56
N VAL A 139 -9.08 -6.20 6.55
CA VAL A 139 -10.47 -5.83 6.27
C VAL A 139 -11.38 -6.76 7.06
N THR A 140 -12.06 -6.23 8.08
CA THR A 140 -13.13 -6.96 8.76
C THR A 140 -14.38 -6.92 7.88
N VAL A 141 -14.62 -8.01 7.15
CA VAL A 141 -15.88 -8.19 6.43
C VAL A 141 -16.94 -8.57 7.47
N ALA A 142 -17.89 -7.67 7.74
CA ALA A 142 -19.03 -7.97 8.59
C ALA A 142 -19.88 -9.06 7.90
N SER A 143 -20.13 -10.16 8.63
CA SER A 143 -21.01 -11.26 8.21
C SER A 143 -22.47 -10.95 8.54
#